data_AF-A0A834H631-F1
#
_entry.id   AF-A0A834H631-F1
#
_cell.length_a   1.000
_cell.length_b   1.000
_cell.length_c   1.000
_cell.angle_alpha   90.00
_cell.angle_beta   90.00
_cell.angle_gamma   90.00
#
_symmetry.space_group_name_H-M   'P 1'
#
loop_
_entity.id
_entity.type
_entity.pdbx_description
1 polymer ?
#
loop_
_entity_poly.entity_id
_entity_poly.type
_entity_poly.pdbx_seq_one_letter_code
_entity_poly.pdbx_strand_id
1 'polypeptide(L)'
;MLLFSEVTNPLELWENHWVDLTDDLQNRVRRLTGDVNLSLRECDLQNLGLVEIENILNQNGRSLREFDPMPLPSSREAEIVSNRFIREELQYDSTFELQSFQSLHGGLNDDQLKVFNTIVEAYDSRQRGLFFVYGSGGTGKTYLWKSLIAKFRAENKIVLAVASSGIAALLLPGGRTAHSRFKIPLNPDEFSCCSINLITELAKLIQEASLIIWDEAPMISRYAFETVDRTFRNILKSTVHCSGSRLFGGKLFVLGGDFRQILPVVTKGSREQMVAASLPNSTIWDHCRVLYLTRNMRLTAQVIPDQTRQELRDFAEWIKLIGEGKIQGSSFSEGREPNWIQIPERFLIRNGDRSLHMLIESTYPDFTNKYQDIGYLQERAILAPKHDDVDEINNIMLSMLPGEMRIYNSADKLCPT
;
A
#
# COMPACT_ATOMS: atom_id res chain seq x y z
N MET A 1 -42.48 -10.65 -22.16
CA MET A 1 -43.78 -10.42 -21.48
C MET A 1 -43.99 -8.95 -21.17
N LEU A 2 -43.15 -8.30 -20.34
CA LEU A 2 -43.35 -6.89 -19.95
C LEU A 2 -43.41 -5.88 -21.12
N LEU A 3 -42.77 -6.17 -22.27
CA LEU A 3 -42.76 -5.29 -23.45
C LEU A 3 -43.97 -5.48 -24.39
N PHE A 4 -44.50 -6.70 -24.48
CA PHE A 4 -45.39 -7.09 -25.59
C PHE A 4 -46.66 -7.81 -25.11
N SER A 5 -46.89 -7.91 -23.80
CA SER A 5 -48.03 -8.59 -23.20
C SER A 5 -48.53 -7.80 -21.99
N GLU A 6 -49.84 -7.83 -21.74
CA GLU A 6 -50.43 -7.30 -20.51
C GLU A 6 -50.20 -8.30 -19.38
N VAL A 7 -49.16 -8.08 -18.59
CA VAL A 7 -48.91 -8.85 -17.37
C VAL A 7 -49.70 -8.23 -16.23
N THR A 8 -50.67 -8.96 -15.69
CA THR A 8 -51.59 -8.45 -14.65
C THR A 8 -50.86 -8.14 -13.34
N ASN A 9 -49.86 -8.93 -12.98
CA ASN A 9 -49.04 -8.74 -11.78
C ASN A 9 -47.54 -9.01 -12.06
N PRO A 10 -46.78 -7.99 -12.49
CA PRO A 10 -45.35 -8.13 -12.77
C PRO A 10 -44.52 -8.57 -11.56
N LEU A 11 -44.88 -8.14 -10.35
CA LEU A 11 -44.15 -8.47 -9.12
C LEU A 11 -44.27 -9.97 -8.80
N GLU A 12 -45.48 -10.52 -8.83
CA GLU A 12 -45.70 -11.96 -8.59
C GLU A 12 -44.99 -12.82 -9.63
N LEU A 13 -44.95 -12.38 -10.89
CA LEU A 13 -44.17 -13.06 -11.93
C LEU A 13 -42.67 -13.08 -11.58
N TRP A 14 -42.13 -11.95 -11.13
CA TRP A 14 -40.73 -11.86 -10.69
C TRP A 14 -40.47 -12.75 -9.45
N GLU A 15 -41.29 -12.64 -8.41
CA GLU A 15 -41.12 -13.40 -7.16
C GLU A 15 -41.15 -14.91 -7.39
N ASN A 16 -42.00 -15.39 -8.32
CA ASN A 16 -42.13 -16.80 -8.64
C ASN A 16 -41.03 -17.35 -9.57
N HIS A 17 -40.40 -16.50 -10.39
CA HIS A 17 -39.55 -16.97 -11.50
C HIS A 17 -38.16 -16.32 -11.58
N TRP A 18 -37.77 -15.44 -10.65
CA TRP A 18 -36.46 -14.80 -10.71
C TRP A 18 -35.30 -15.80 -10.72
N VAL A 19 -35.44 -16.96 -10.04
CA VAL A 19 -34.40 -18.01 -10.01
C VAL A 19 -34.14 -18.54 -11.42
N ASP A 20 -35.20 -18.85 -12.17
CA ASP A 20 -35.10 -19.33 -13.54
C ASP A 20 -34.55 -18.24 -14.49
N LEU A 21 -34.90 -16.98 -14.22
CA LEU A 21 -34.42 -15.83 -15.01
C LEU A 21 -32.96 -15.46 -14.74
N THR A 22 -32.36 -15.99 -13.68
CA THR A 22 -31.00 -15.62 -13.22
C THR A 22 -30.05 -16.81 -13.10
N ASP A 23 -30.45 -17.99 -13.60
CA ASP A 23 -29.75 -19.26 -13.49
C ASP A 23 -28.32 -19.23 -14.07
N ASP A 24 -28.11 -18.44 -15.12
CA ASP A 24 -26.83 -18.28 -15.81
C ASP A 24 -25.92 -17.20 -15.18
N LEU A 25 -26.46 -16.29 -14.37
CA LEU A 25 -25.77 -15.08 -13.91
C LEU A 25 -24.57 -15.41 -13.03
N GLN A 26 -24.69 -16.40 -12.13
CA GLN A 26 -23.56 -16.82 -11.31
C GLN A 26 -22.38 -17.28 -12.17
N ASN A 27 -22.65 -18.08 -13.20
CA ASN A 27 -21.61 -18.59 -14.09
C ASN A 27 -21.04 -17.48 -14.98
N ARG A 28 -21.86 -16.53 -15.44
CA ARG A 28 -21.40 -15.35 -16.18
C ARG A 28 -20.44 -14.51 -15.33
N VAL A 29 -20.80 -14.20 -14.09
CA VAL A 29 -19.93 -13.41 -13.20
C VAL A 29 -18.64 -14.17 -12.90
N ARG A 30 -18.69 -15.48 -12.61
CA ARG A 30 -17.48 -16.31 -12.42
C ARG A 30 -16.52 -16.23 -13.61
N ARG A 31 -17.04 -16.29 -14.84
CA ARG A 31 -16.25 -16.19 -16.08
C ARG A 31 -15.66 -14.79 -16.25
N LEU A 32 -16.45 -13.74 -15.99
CA LEU A 32 -16.01 -12.36 -16.09
C LEU A 32 -14.89 -12.04 -15.08
N THR A 33 -15.04 -12.47 -13.83
CA THR A 33 -14.05 -12.20 -12.78
C THR A 33 -12.89 -13.19 -12.78
N GLY A 34 -13.01 -14.32 -13.46
CA GLY A 34 -12.06 -15.44 -13.39
C GLY A 34 -11.99 -16.10 -12.02
N ASP A 35 -13.05 -15.97 -11.20
CA ASP A 35 -13.14 -16.52 -9.85
C ASP A 35 -14.11 -17.70 -9.87
N VAL A 36 -13.59 -18.92 -9.97
CA VAL A 36 -14.38 -20.15 -10.13
C VAL A 36 -15.16 -20.48 -8.84
N ASN A 37 -14.66 -20.06 -7.69
CA ASN A 37 -15.24 -20.38 -6.38
C ASN A 37 -16.25 -19.33 -5.89
N LEU A 38 -16.47 -18.26 -6.67
CA LEU A 38 -17.44 -17.22 -6.31
C LEU A 38 -18.84 -17.81 -6.08
N SER A 39 -19.43 -17.48 -4.94
CA SER A 39 -20.85 -17.69 -4.65
C SER A 39 -21.51 -16.35 -4.40
N LEU A 40 -22.49 -16.01 -5.22
CA LEU A 40 -23.27 -14.78 -5.08
C LEU A 40 -24.41 -15.00 -4.09
N ARG A 41 -24.78 -13.96 -3.34
CA ARG A 41 -25.97 -14.01 -2.49
C ARG A 41 -27.22 -13.88 -3.37
N GLU A 42 -28.35 -14.37 -2.88
CA GLU A 42 -29.63 -14.27 -3.61
C GLU A 42 -29.98 -12.82 -3.96
N CYS A 43 -29.78 -11.87 -3.03
CA CYS A 43 -30.04 -10.46 -3.30
C CYS A 43 -29.15 -9.88 -4.42
N ASP A 44 -27.89 -10.35 -4.52
CA ASP A 44 -26.98 -9.91 -5.58
C ASP A 44 -27.43 -10.46 -6.94
N LEU A 45 -27.88 -11.73 -6.98
CA LEU A 45 -28.45 -12.35 -8.18
C LEU A 45 -29.74 -11.68 -8.63
N GLN A 46 -30.65 -11.41 -7.68
CA GLN A 46 -31.90 -10.67 -7.94
C GLN A 46 -31.60 -9.29 -8.53
N ASN A 47 -30.69 -8.53 -7.93
CA ASN A 47 -30.33 -7.21 -8.42
C ASN A 47 -29.70 -7.27 -9.82
N LEU A 48 -28.80 -8.23 -10.09
CA LEU A 48 -28.23 -8.44 -11.43
C LEU A 48 -29.31 -8.80 -12.46
N GLY A 49 -30.26 -9.65 -12.10
CA GLY A 49 -31.41 -10.00 -12.96
C GLY A 49 -32.27 -8.79 -13.29
N LEU A 50 -32.57 -7.95 -12.29
CA LEU A 50 -33.31 -6.70 -12.49
C LEU A 50 -32.53 -5.71 -13.38
N VAL A 51 -31.19 -5.65 -13.28
CA VAL A 51 -30.36 -4.83 -14.17
C VAL A 51 -30.45 -5.32 -15.62
N GLU A 52 -30.42 -6.63 -15.88
CA GLU A 52 -30.58 -7.18 -17.22
C GLU A 52 -31.97 -6.85 -17.79
N ILE A 53 -33.03 -6.99 -16.99
CA ILE A 53 -34.40 -6.62 -17.38
C ILE A 53 -34.48 -5.12 -17.70
N GLU A 54 -33.94 -4.26 -16.83
CA GLU A 54 -33.91 -2.81 -17.03
C GLU A 54 -33.15 -2.42 -18.30
N ASN A 55 -32.03 -3.08 -18.60
CA ASN A 55 -31.28 -2.87 -19.85
C ASN A 55 -32.12 -3.22 -21.08
N ILE A 56 -32.83 -4.35 -21.05
CA ILE A 56 -33.71 -4.77 -22.15
C ILE A 56 -34.88 -3.80 -22.32
N LEU A 57 -35.49 -3.35 -21.23
CA LEU A 57 -36.56 -2.35 -21.27
C LEU A 57 -36.06 -1.02 -21.84
N ASN A 58 -34.90 -0.54 -21.39
CA ASN A 58 -34.32 0.73 -21.84
C ASN A 58 -33.99 0.70 -23.33
N GLN A 59 -33.54 -0.43 -23.88
CA GLN A 59 -33.35 -0.62 -25.33
C GLN A 59 -34.65 -0.45 -26.14
N ASN A 60 -35.80 -0.65 -25.49
CA ASN A 60 -37.13 -0.50 -26.06
C ASN A 60 -37.83 0.78 -25.57
N GLY A 61 -37.10 1.73 -24.99
CA GLY A 61 -37.63 3.02 -24.54
C GLY A 61 -38.55 2.95 -23.31
N ARG A 62 -38.45 1.88 -22.52
CA ARG A 62 -39.23 1.67 -21.28
C ARG A 62 -38.32 1.49 -20.07
N SER A 63 -38.86 1.61 -18.87
CA SER A 63 -38.13 1.33 -17.61
C SER A 63 -38.99 0.53 -16.63
N LEU A 64 -38.35 -0.23 -15.72
CA LEU A 64 -39.02 -0.90 -14.58
C LEU A 64 -39.82 0.06 -13.71
N ARG A 65 -39.48 1.36 -13.73
CA ARG A 65 -40.24 2.43 -13.07
C ARG A 65 -41.70 2.53 -13.51
N GLU A 66 -42.02 2.00 -14.69
CA GLU A 66 -43.37 1.99 -15.23
C GLU A 66 -44.20 0.77 -14.78
N PHE A 67 -43.61 -0.12 -13.98
CA PHE A 67 -44.23 -1.38 -13.55
C PHE A 67 -44.28 -1.49 -12.02
N ASP A 68 -44.84 -0.49 -11.34
CA ASP A 68 -45.09 -0.54 -9.90
C ASP A 68 -45.95 -1.78 -9.54
N PRO A 69 -45.62 -2.58 -8.50
CA PRO A 69 -44.60 -2.38 -7.44
C PRO A 69 -43.26 -3.12 -7.65
N MET A 70 -42.78 -3.29 -8.88
CA MET A 70 -41.51 -3.97 -9.15
C MET A 70 -40.32 -3.32 -8.44
N PRO A 71 -39.39 -4.12 -7.87
CA PRO A 71 -38.15 -3.61 -7.32
C PRO A 71 -37.29 -2.96 -8.40
N LEU A 72 -36.67 -1.83 -8.07
CA LEU A 72 -35.77 -1.12 -8.97
C LEU A 72 -34.33 -1.62 -8.78
N PRO A 73 -33.58 -1.89 -9.86
CA PRO A 73 -32.20 -2.32 -9.75
C PRO A 73 -31.28 -1.20 -9.28
N SER A 74 -30.24 -1.58 -8.54
CA SER A 74 -29.08 -0.77 -8.22
C SER A 74 -27.94 -1.10 -9.17
N SER A 75 -27.72 -0.26 -10.19
CA SER A 75 -26.58 -0.41 -11.11
C SER A 75 -25.25 -0.39 -10.38
N ARG A 76 -25.14 0.39 -9.30
CA ARG A 76 -23.92 0.48 -8.49
C ARG A 76 -23.61 -0.85 -7.79
N GLU A 77 -24.62 -1.50 -7.20
CA GLU A 77 -24.43 -2.80 -6.55
C GLU A 77 -24.06 -3.89 -7.56
N ALA A 78 -24.70 -3.88 -8.74
CA ALA A 78 -24.36 -4.80 -9.83
C ALA A 78 -22.90 -4.61 -10.31
N GLU A 79 -22.43 -3.37 -10.40
CA GLU A 79 -21.03 -3.08 -10.74
C GLU A 79 -20.04 -3.53 -9.66
N ILE A 80 -20.39 -3.36 -8.39
CA ILE A 80 -19.58 -3.85 -7.26
C ILE A 80 -19.45 -5.37 -7.31
N VAL A 81 -20.55 -6.08 -7.57
CA VAL A 81 -20.58 -7.55 -7.62
C VAL A 81 -19.81 -8.10 -8.83
N SER A 82 -19.89 -7.42 -9.97
CA SER A 82 -19.20 -7.85 -11.20
C SER A 82 -17.73 -7.45 -11.25
N ASN A 83 -17.27 -6.54 -10.38
CA ASN A 83 -15.89 -6.07 -10.34
C ASN A 83 -15.04 -6.89 -9.36
N ARG A 84 -14.09 -7.67 -9.91
CA ARG A 84 -13.20 -8.52 -9.10
C ARG A 84 -12.41 -7.73 -8.06
N PHE A 85 -11.82 -6.60 -8.46
CA PHE A 85 -10.94 -5.84 -7.55
C PHE A 85 -11.71 -5.23 -6.39
N ILE A 86 -12.95 -4.78 -6.62
CA ILE A 86 -13.80 -4.25 -5.55
C ILE A 86 -14.14 -5.37 -4.57
N ARG A 87 -14.52 -6.54 -5.07
CA ARG A 87 -14.82 -7.71 -4.23
C ARG A 87 -13.63 -8.15 -3.38
N GLU A 88 -12.44 -8.24 -3.97
CA GLU A 88 -11.21 -8.56 -3.23
C GLU A 88 -10.96 -7.58 -2.06
N GLU A 89 -11.35 -6.32 -2.18
CA GLU A 89 -11.21 -5.32 -1.10
C GLU A 89 -12.39 -5.27 -0.12
N LEU A 90 -13.54 -5.87 -0.46
CA LEU A 90 -14.73 -5.94 0.40
C LEU A 90 -14.93 -7.32 1.06
N GLN A 91 -14.14 -8.33 0.69
CA GLN A 91 -14.26 -9.69 1.25
C GLN A 91 -13.72 -9.82 2.69
N TYR A 92 -13.09 -8.79 3.24
CA TYR A 92 -12.56 -8.83 4.60
C TYR A 92 -13.72 -8.97 5.60
N ASP A 93 -13.55 -9.81 6.62
CA ASP A 93 -14.55 -9.97 7.67
C ASP A 93 -14.64 -8.72 8.54
N SER A 94 -15.73 -7.96 8.36
CA SER A 94 -16.01 -6.74 9.11
C SER A 94 -15.98 -6.92 10.64
N THR A 95 -16.37 -8.10 11.15
CA THR A 95 -16.36 -8.38 12.59
C THR A 95 -14.93 -8.56 13.10
N PHE A 96 -14.11 -9.31 12.35
CA PHE A 96 -12.70 -9.47 12.65
C PHE A 96 -11.95 -8.13 12.56
N GLU A 97 -12.21 -7.34 11.51
CA GLU A 97 -11.60 -6.02 11.34
C GLU A 97 -12.01 -5.05 12.46
N LEU A 98 -13.25 -5.13 12.96
CA LEU A 98 -13.69 -4.34 14.11
C LEU A 98 -12.94 -4.71 15.39
N GLN A 99 -12.75 -6.00 15.66
CA GLN A 99 -11.97 -6.47 16.81
C GLN A 99 -10.51 -6.05 16.71
N SER A 100 -9.92 -6.21 15.52
CA SER A 100 -8.55 -5.77 15.23
C SER A 100 -8.40 -4.26 15.43
N PHE A 101 -9.36 -3.47 14.93
CA PHE A 101 -9.40 -2.03 15.15
C PHE A 101 -9.46 -1.68 16.63
N GLN A 102 -10.35 -2.29 17.42
CA GLN A 102 -10.49 -2.00 18.85
C GLN A 102 -9.19 -2.26 19.62
N SER A 103 -8.53 -3.38 19.32
CA SER A 103 -7.24 -3.74 19.91
C SER A 103 -6.13 -2.75 19.52
N LEU A 104 -6.01 -2.45 18.22
CA LEU A 104 -4.97 -1.56 17.71
C LEU A 104 -5.16 -0.11 18.18
N HIS A 105 -6.40 0.39 18.16
CA HIS A 105 -6.73 1.75 18.57
C HIS A 105 -6.40 2.00 20.04
N GLY A 106 -6.65 1.02 20.92
CA GLY A 106 -6.28 1.11 22.33
C GLY A 106 -4.77 1.17 22.59
N GLY A 107 -3.95 0.71 21.63
CA GLY A 107 -2.49 0.73 21.72
C GLY A 107 -1.82 1.95 21.09
N LEU A 108 -2.58 2.87 20.49
CA LEU A 108 -2.04 4.09 19.90
C LEU A 108 -1.51 5.03 21.00
N ASN A 109 -0.31 5.57 20.79
CA ASN A 109 0.19 6.67 21.62
C ASN A 109 -0.43 8.02 21.22
N ASP A 110 -0.20 9.06 22.01
CA ASP A 110 -0.82 10.39 21.81
C ASP A 110 -0.57 10.99 20.42
N ASP A 111 0.67 10.90 19.90
CA ASP A 111 1.02 11.38 18.55
C ASP A 111 0.21 10.61 17.49
N GLN A 112 0.21 9.28 17.59
CA GLN A 112 -0.48 8.41 16.65
C GLN A 112 -1.99 8.59 16.70
N LEU A 113 -2.57 8.74 17.89
CA LEU A 113 -3.99 8.99 18.09
C LEU A 113 -4.40 10.33 17.51
N LYS A 114 -3.57 11.38 17.69
CA LYS A 114 -3.79 12.69 17.06
C LYS A 114 -3.80 12.58 15.53
N VAL A 115 -2.87 11.84 14.95
CA VAL A 115 -2.83 11.61 13.49
C VAL A 115 -4.06 10.82 13.04
N PHE A 116 -4.39 9.74 13.75
CA PHE A 116 -5.56 8.91 13.47
C PHE A 116 -6.85 9.75 13.45
N ASN A 117 -7.11 10.49 14.52
CA ASN A 117 -8.30 11.34 14.64
C ASN A 117 -8.35 12.39 13.53
N THR A 118 -7.22 13.04 13.24
CA THR A 118 -7.14 14.05 12.16
C THR A 118 -7.54 13.46 10.80
N ILE A 119 -7.11 12.24 10.49
CA ILE A 119 -7.42 11.58 9.21
C ILE A 119 -8.89 11.14 9.16
N VAL A 120 -9.41 10.57 10.25
CA VAL A 120 -10.82 10.15 10.34
C VAL A 120 -11.76 11.35 10.27
N GLU A 121 -11.47 12.43 11.01
CA GLU A 121 -12.23 13.68 10.94
C GLU A 121 -12.22 14.30 9.54
N ALA A 122 -11.09 14.26 8.83
CA ALA A 122 -11.00 14.73 7.44
C ALA A 122 -11.87 13.91 6.49
N TYR A 123 -12.01 12.60 6.74
CA TYR A 123 -12.94 11.75 6.00
C TYR A 123 -14.41 12.12 6.29
N ASP A 124 -14.78 12.17 7.57
CA ASP A 124 -16.16 12.36 8.03
C ASP A 124 -16.70 13.74 7.68
N SER A 125 -15.88 14.78 7.81
CA SER A 125 -16.21 16.17 7.43
C SER A 125 -16.24 16.40 5.92
N ARG A 126 -15.94 15.38 5.10
CA ARG A 126 -15.75 15.47 3.65
C ARG A 126 -14.67 16.48 3.23
N GLN A 127 -13.82 16.92 4.16
CA GLN A 127 -12.61 17.70 3.90
C GLN A 127 -11.45 16.77 3.52
N ARG A 128 -11.72 15.91 2.54
CA ARG A 128 -10.73 14.99 1.97
C ARG A 128 -9.51 15.79 1.50
N GLY A 129 -8.32 15.31 1.80
CA GLY A 129 -7.08 16.03 1.55
C GLY A 129 -5.87 15.12 1.46
N LEU A 130 -4.71 15.76 1.32
CA LEU A 130 -3.41 15.10 1.27
C LEU A 130 -2.67 15.32 2.59
N PHE A 131 -2.29 14.22 3.23
CA PHE A 131 -1.52 14.24 4.47
C PHE A 131 -0.18 13.54 4.26
N PHE A 132 0.87 14.02 4.92
CA PHE A 132 2.14 13.30 5.04
C PHE A 132 2.42 13.05 6.51
N VAL A 133 2.52 11.78 6.89
CA VAL A 133 2.89 11.38 8.24
C VAL A 133 4.38 11.10 8.28
N TYR A 134 5.10 12.09 8.80
CA TYR A 134 6.53 12.02 9.03
C TYR A 134 6.81 11.27 10.32
N GLY A 135 7.65 10.24 10.28
CA GLY A 135 8.05 9.52 11.49
C GLY A 135 9.29 8.69 11.26
N SER A 136 10.23 8.73 12.20
CA SER A 136 11.46 7.92 12.09
C SER A 136 11.17 6.43 12.15
N GLY A 137 12.16 5.61 11.82
CA GLY A 137 12.15 4.19 12.17
C GLY A 137 11.82 4.01 13.65
N GLY A 138 10.88 3.11 13.95
CA GLY A 138 10.45 2.82 15.33
C GLY A 138 9.34 3.70 15.91
N THR A 139 8.82 4.70 15.19
CA THR A 139 7.71 5.55 15.65
C THR A 139 6.31 4.91 15.50
N GLY A 140 6.25 3.70 14.96
CA GLY A 140 5.00 2.94 14.81
C GLY A 140 4.09 3.37 13.66
N LYS A 141 4.62 3.99 12.59
CA LYS A 141 3.85 4.32 11.36
C LYS A 141 3.02 3.14 10.84
N THR A 142 3.64 1.97 10.70
CA THR A 142 2.94 0.76 10.23
C THR A 142 1.81 0.32 11.16
N TYR A 143 1.96 0.53 12.48
CA TYR A 143 0.90 0.24 13.45
C TYR A 143 -0.28 1.19 13.29
N LEU A 144 0.00 2.49 13.05
CA LEU A 144 -1.01 3.48 12.68
C LEU A 144 -1.72 3.12 11.36
N TRP A 145 -0.98 2.69 10.33
CA TRP A 145 -1.56 2.22 9.05
C TRP A 145 -2.53 1.06 9.26
N LYS A 146 -2.13 0.05 10.03
CA LYS A 146 -2.99 -1.09 10.38
C LYS A 146 -4.26 -0.63 11.11
N SER A 147 -4.14 0.33 12.02
CA SER A 147 -5.28 0.87 12.77
C SER A 147 -6.29 1.59 11.86
N LEU A 148 -5.81 2.43 10.94
CA LEU A 148 -6.65 3.11 9.94
C LEU A 148 -7.30 2.12 8.97
N ILE A 149 -6.54 1.15 8.48
CA ILE A 149 -7.06 0.12 7.57
C ILE A 149 -8.17 -0.67 8.25
N ALA A 150 -7.94 -1.16 9.46
CA ALA A 150 -8.93 -1.92 10.23
C ALA A 150 -10.18 -1.09 10.50
N LYS A 151 -10.04 0.18 10.89
CA LYS A 151 -11.19 1.09 11.12
C LYS A 151 -12.10 1.22 9.91
N PHE A 152 -11.52 1.46 8.73
CA PHE A 152 -12.28 1.68 7.51
C PHE A 152 -12.88 0.37 6.98
N ARG A 153 -12.15 -0.74 7.06
CA ARG A 153 -12.64 -2.06 6.65
C ARG A 153 -13.76 -2.59 7.55
N ALA A 154 -13.70 -2.32 8.85
CA ALA A 154 -14.79 -2.63 9.78
C ALA A 154 -16.12 -1.93 9.39
N GLU A 155 -16.05 -0.82 8.65
CA GLU A 155 -17.20 -0.09 8.11
C GLU A 155 -17.52 -0.47 6.65
N ASN A 156 -16.98 -1.58 6.14
CA ASN A 156 -17.11 -2.02 4.76
C ASN A 156 -16.63 -0.97 3.73
N LYS A 157 -15.63 -0.15 4.09
CA LYS A 157 -15.02 0.83 3.18
C LYS A 157 -13.75 0.26 2.53
N ILE A 158 -13.55 0.59 1.27
CA ILE A 158 -12.36 0.19 0.51
C ILE A 158 -11.17 1.08 0.88
N VAL A 159 -10.06 0.45 1.25
CA VAL A 159 -8.77 1.11 1.51
C VAL A 159 -7.73 0.57 0.55
N LEU A 160 -7.08 1.46 -0.22
CA LEU A 160 -5.96 1.07 -1.08
C LEU A 160 -4.66 1.31 -0.32
N ALA A 161 -4.17 0.25 0.32
CA ALA A 161 -2.86 0.25 0.98
C ALA A 161 -1.77 -0.07 -0.05
N VAL A 162 -0.88 0.89 -0.27
CA VAL A 162 0.28 0.73 -1.16
C VAL A 162 1.57 1.11 -0.46
N ALA A 163 2.68 0.61 -0.99
CA ALA A 163 4.01 1.06 -0.57
C ALA A 163 4.94 1.22 -1.78
N SER A 164 6.03 1.96 -1.57
CA SER A 164 7.04 2.19 -2.60
C SER A 164 7.86 0.95 -2.95
N SER A 165 8.09 0.06 -1.97
CA SER A 165 8.84 -1.20 -2.15
C SER A 165 7.97 -2.43 -1.90
N GLY A 166 8.36 -3.58 -2.46
CA GLY A 166 7.66 -4.85 -2.26
C GLY A 166 7.66 -5.30 -0.79
N ILE A 167 8.79 -5.16 -0.11
CA ILE A 167 8.92 -5.54 1.31
C ILE A 167 8.02 -4.68 2.20
N ALA A 168 7.99 -3.36 1.98
CA ALA A 168 7.10 -2.48 2.73
C ALA A 168 5.62 -2.78 2.48
N ALA A 169 5.26 -3.16 1.25
CA ALA A 169 3.89 -3.53 0.90
C ALA A 169 3.41 -4.77 1.68
N LEU A 170 4.28 -5.75 1.92
CA LEU A 170 3.94 -6.96 2.68
C LEU A 170 3.59 -6.67 4.15
N LEU A 171 4.06 -5.55 4.70
CA LEU A 171 3.77 -5.16 6.08
C LEU A 171 2.36 -4.55 6.25
N LEU A 172 1.73 -4.16 5.14
CA LEU A 172 0.39 -3.59 5.10
C LEU A 172 -0.65 -4.68 4.80
N PRO A 173 -1.77 -4.76 5.55
CA PRO A 173 -2.85 -5.71 5.26
C PRO A 173 -3.43 -5.50 3.84
N GLY A 174 -3.29 -6.50 2.97
CA GLY A 174 -3.70 -6.39 1.55
C GLY A 174 -2.81 -5.45 0.71
N GLY A 175 -1.62 -5.12 1.21
CA GLY A 175 -0.71 -4.18 0.59
C GLY A 175 -0.19 -4.64 -0.78
N ARG A 176 -0.02 -3.69 -1.69
CA ARG A 176 0.64 -3.90 -3.00
C ARG A 176 1.66 -2.80 -3.25
N THR A 177 2.62 -3.01 -4.15
CA THR A 177 3.47 -1.89 -4.58
C THR A 177 2.63 -0.86 -5.32
N ALA A 178 2.93 0.43 -5.14
CA ALA A 178 2.21 1.51 -5.82
C ALA A 178 2.26 1.35 -7.36
N HIS A 179 3.41 0.95 -7.90
CA HIS A 179 3.59 0.63 -9.31
C HIS A 179 2.60 -0.45 -9.79
N SER A 180 2.47 -1.56 -9.05
CA SER A 180 1.57 -2.66 -9.45
C SER A 180 0.09 -2.30 -9.29
N ARG A 181 -0.28 -1.58 -8.22
CA ARG A 181 -1.66 -1.19 -7.93
C ARG A 181 -2.16 -0.12 -8.90
N PHE A 182 -1.35 0.90 -9.17
CA PHE A 182 -1.76 2.03 -10.01
C PHE A 182 -1.24 1.95 -11.43
N LYS A 183 -0.54 0.87 -11.83
CA LYS A 183 0.02 0.73 -13.19
C LYS A 183 0.87 1.95 -13.58
N ILE A 184 1.70 2.39 -12.65
CA ILE A 184 2.65 3.49 -12.87
C ILE A 184 3.71 3.00 -13.85
N PRO A 185 4.04 3.77 -14.92
CA PRO A 185 5.17 3.46 -15.79
C PRO A 185 6.47 3.31 -15.00
N LEU A 186 7.41 2.47 -15.45
CA LEU A 186 8.69 2.27 -14.76
C LEU A 186 9.57 3.53 -14.77
N ASN A 187 9.49 4.32 -15.85
CA ASN A 187 10.22 5.57 -16.01
C ASN A 187 9.23 6.72 -16.23
N PRO A 188 8.53 7.18 -15.17
CA PRO A 188 7.57 8.27 -15.30
C PRO A 188 8.29 9.61 -15.49
N ASP A 189 7.68 10.46 -16.30
CA ASP A 189 8.08 11.84 -16.57
C ASP A 189 6.91 12.81 -16.31
N GLU A 190 7.13 14.08 -16.64
CA GLU A 190 6.20 15.19 -16.46
C GLU A 190 4.87 15.02 -17.21
N PHE A 191 4.84 14.16 -18.24
CA PHE A 191 3.68 13.93 -19.11
C PHE A 191 3.09 12.52 -18.97
N SER A 192 3.72 11.63 -18.20
CA SER A 192 3.32 10.24 -18.01
C SER A 192 1.98 10.06 -17.29
N CYS A 193 1.08 9.23 -17.79
CA CYS A 193 -0.11 8.82 -17.05
C CYS A 193 0.00 7.33 -16.69
N CYS A 194 -0.76 6.91 -15.68
CA CYS A 194 -0.87 5.49 -15.37
C CYS A 194 -1.61 4.77 -16.50
N SER A 195 -1.25 3.52 -16.76
CA SER A 195 -1.90 2.68 -17.78
C SER A 195 -3.25 2.14 -17.28
N ILE A 196 -4.19 3.05 -17.00
CA ILE A 196 -5.54 2.77 -16.49
C ILE A 196 -6.56 3.52 -17.35
N ASN A 197 -7.40 2.78 -18.08
CA ASN A 197 -8.51 3.34 -18.84
C ASN A 197 -9.75 3.54 -17.95
N LEU A 198 -10.57 4.55 -18.26
CA LEU A 198 -11.76 4.93 -17.47
C LEU A 198 -12.79 3.81 -17.29
N ILE A 199 -12.90 2.91 -18.26
CA ILE A 199 -13.86 1.80 -18.26
C ILE A 199 -13.34 0.54 -17.56
N THR A 200 -12.11 0.55 -17.05
CA THR A 200 -11.51 -0.64 -16.42
C THR A 200 -12.07 -0.88 -15.02
N GLU A 201 -12.06 -2.14 -14.59
CA GLU A 201 -12.42 -2.52 -13.22
C GLU A 201 -11.56 -1.78 -12.17
N LEU A 202 -10.27 -1.55 -12.48
CA LEU A 202 -9.36 -0.81 -11.60
C LEU A 202 -9.74 0.68 -11.47
N ALA A 203 -10.23 1.32 -12.54
CA ALA A 203 -10.71 2.70 -12.46
C ALA A 203 -11.93 2.79 -11.53
N LYS A 204 -12.86 1.84 -11.62
CA LYS A 204 -14.02 1.74 -10.71
C LYS A 204 -13.60 1.49 -9.27
N LEU A 205 -12.60 0.63 -9.03
CA LEU A 205 -12.02 0.45 -7.70
C LEU A 205 -11.51 1.77 -7.12
N ILE A 206 -10.78 2.55 -7.91
CA ILE A 206 -10.27 3.87 -7.50
C ILE A 206 -11.43 4.81 -7.17
N GLN A 207 -12.53 4.77 -7.94
CA GLN A 207 -13.74 5.56 -7.68
C GLN A 207 -14.42 5.19 -6.36
N GLU A 208 -14.42 3.92 -5.96
CA GLU A 208 -15.03 3.45 -4.71
C GLU A 208 -14.09 3.56 -3.49
N ALA A 209 -12.77 3.67 -3.70
CA ALA A 209 -11.79 3.79 -2.62
C ALA A 209 -12.08 4.98 -1.67
N SER A 210 -12.16 4.72 -0.37
CA SER A 210 -12.40 5.73 0.66
C SER A 210 -11.12 6.37 1.20
N LEU A 211 -10.05 5.58 1.28
CA LEU A 211 -8.75 5.99 1.80
C LEU A 211 -7.64 5.36 0.95
N ILE A 212 -6.60 6.13 0.63
CA ILE A 212 -5.37 5.63 0.02
C ILE A 212 -4.23 5.90 0.98
N ILE A 213 -3.48 4.86 1.33
CA ILE A 213 -2.27 4.94 2.16
C ILE A 213 -1.09 4.56 1.28
N TRP A 214 -0.05 5.39 1.24
CA TRP A 214 1.19 5.11 0.53
C TRP A 214 2.37 5.19 1.49
N ASP A 215 2.91 4.03 1.87
CA ASP A 215 4.07 3.94 2.78
C ASP A 215 5.41 4.00 2.03
N GLU A 216 6.43 4.49 2.72
CA GLU A 216 7.77 4.78 2.16
C GLU A 216 7.75 5.71 0.94
N ALA A 217 6.85 6.71 0.94
CA ALA A 217 6.70 7.68 -0.13
C ALA A 217 8.00 8.40 -0.56
N PRO A 218 8.94 8.77 0.35
CA PRO A 218 10.20 9.43 -0.04
C PRO A 218 11.09 8.65 -1.01
N MET A 219 10.95 7.33 -1.10
CA MET A 219 11.78 6.48 -1.96
C MET A 219 11.45 6.61 -3.46
N ILE A 220 10.32 7.23 -3.81
CA ILE A 220 9.83 7.30 -5.20
C ILE A 220 9.91 8.73 -5.73
N SER A 221 10.23 8.85 -7.02
CA SER A 221 10.30 10.14 -7.71
C SER A 221 8.96 10.87 -7.69
N ARG A 222 8.99 12.21 -7.59
CA ARG A 222 7.83 13.10 -7.70
C ARG A 222 6.97 12.80 -8.94
N TYR A 223 7.61 12.41 -10.04
CA TYR A 223 6.92 12.11 -11.30
C TYR A 223 5.93 10.96 -11.16
N ALA A 224 6.17 9.98 -10.29
CA ALA A 224 5.21 8.91 -10.03
C ALA A 224 3.95 9.44 -9.32
N PHE A 225 4.11 10.33 -8.34
CA PHE A 225 2.98 10.94 -7.63
C PHE A 225 2.17 11.84 -8.57
N GLU A 226 2.83 12.62 -9.42
CA GLU A 226 2.20 13.46 -10.44
C GLU A 226 1.48 12.63 -11.51
N THR A 227 2.05 11.51 -11.92
CA THR A 227 1.41 10.53 -12.83
C THR A 227 0.11 9.99 -12.20
N VAL A 228 0.15 9.60 -10.92
CA VAL A 228 -1.02 9.10 -10.19
C VAL A 228 -2.07 10.19 -10.03
N ASP A 229 -1.67 11.41 -9.66
CA ASP A 229 -2.56 12.57 -9.54
C ASP A 229 -3.31 12.85 -10.84
N ARG A 230 -2.59 12.97 -11.97
CA ARG A 230 -3.19 13.20 -13.29
C ARG A 230 -4.19 12.11 -13.68
N THR A 231 -3.85 10.85 -13.39
CA THR A 231 -4.73 9.71 -13.65
C THR A 231 -5.98 9.76 -12.77
N PHE A 232 -5.82 10.00 -11.46
CA PHE A 232 -6.94 10.06 -10.51
C PHE A 232 -7.89 11.21 -10.84
N ARG A 233 -7.35 12.40 -11.15
CA ARG A 233 -8.15 13.52 -11.62
C ARG A 233 -8.98 13.12 -12.83
N ASN A 234 -8.39 12.41 -13.80
CA ASN A 234 -9.11 11.96 -14.98
C ASN A 234 -10.24 10.97 -14.66
N ILE A 235 -9.95 9.96 -13.83
CA ILE A 235 -10.92 8.93 -13.40
C ILE A 235 -12.10 9.54 -12.62
N LEU A 236 -11.84 10.61 -11.86
CA LEU A 236 -12.80 11.17 -10.90
C LEU A 236 -13.52 12.43 -11.38
N LYS A 237 -13.24 12.91 -12.61
CA LYS A 237 -13.81 14.14 -13.20
C LYS A 237 -15.34 14.23 -13.11
N SER A 238 -16.05 13.11 -13.28
CA SER A 238 -17.51 13.05 -13.37
C SER A 238 -18.21 12.61 -12.08
N THR A 239 -17.48 12.44 -10.98
CA THR A 239 -18.04 11.88 -9.74
C THR A 239 -18.56 12.96 -8.79
N VAL A 240 -19.69 12.74 -8.13
CA VAL A 240 -20.45 13.79 -7.39
C VAL A 240 -19.66 14.46 -6.26
N HIS A 241 -18.71 13.76 -5.65
CA HIS A 241 -17.95 14.23 -4.46
C HIS A 241 -16.47 14.52 -4.74
N CYS A 242 -16.06 14.41 -6.00
CA CYS A 242 -14.67 14.47 -6.42
C CYS A 242 -14.58 15.28 -7.72
N SER A 243 -13.49 16.02 -7.91
CA SER A 243 -13.37 16.94 -9.05
C SER A 243 -11.99 16.80 -9.66
N GLY A 244 -11.92 16.85 -11.00
CA GLY A 244 -10.65 16.85 -11.74
C GLY A 244 -9.75 18.05 -11.45
N SER A 245 -10.26 19.08 -10.77
CA SER A 245 -9.48 20.23 -10.30
C SER A 245 -8.75 19.98 -8.98
N ARG A 246 -9.19 18.99 -8.18
CA ARG A 246 -8.61 18.68 -6.87
C ARG A 246 -7.49 17.66 -7.02
N LEU A 247 -6.46 17.79 -6.19
CA LEU A 247 -5.39 16.80 -6.08
C LEU A 247 -5.96 15.40 -5.81
N PHE A 248 -5.42 14.42 -6.51
CA PHE A 248 -5.85 13.02 -6.56
C PHE A 248 -7.37 12.88 -6.77
N GLY A 249 -7.96 13.80 -7.54
CA GLY A 249 -9.39 13.89 -7.78
C GLY A 249 -10.21 14.18 -6.51
N GLY A 250 -9.61 14.62 -5.40
CA GLY A 250 -10.27 14.87 -4.12
C GLY A 250 -10.40 13.63 -3.23
N LYS A 251 -9.63 12.57 -3.49
CA LYS A 251 -9.53 11.41 -2.59
C LYS A 251 -8.75 11.76 -1.32
N LEU A 252 -9.07 11.06 -0.22
CA LEU A 252 -8.28 11.13 1.00
C LEU A 252 -7.00 10.31 0.82
N PHE A 253 -5.86 11.00 0.81
CA PHE A 253 -4.56 10.44 0.51
C PHE A 253 -3.62 10.66 1.68
N VAL A 254 -2.99 9.58 2.17
CA VAL A 254 -2.06 9.64 3.30
C VAL A 254 -0.73 9.03 2.88
N LEU A 255 0.29 9.87 2.83
CA LEU A 255 1.66 9.49 2.55
C LEU A 255 2.41 9.23 3.85
N GLY A 256 3.27 8.22 3.86
CA GLY A 256 4.09 7.86 5.00
C GLY A 256 5.56 7.80 4.63
N GLY A 257 6.44 8.20 5.54
CA GLY A 257 7.88 7.98 5.35
C GLY A 257 8.76 8.84 6.24
N ASP A 258 10.03 8.82 5.92
CA ASP A 258 11.08 9.64 6.54
C ASP A 258 12.09 10.05 5.47
N PHE A 259 12.23 11.35 5.22
CA PHE A 259 13.18 11.89 4.24
C PHE A 259 14.65 11.73 4.65
N ARG A 260 14.93 11.28 5.88
CA ARG A 260 16.29 10.89 6.30
C ARG A 260 16.66 9.47 5.85
N GLN A 261 15.72 8.73 5.26
CA GLN A 261 15.97 7.42 4.67
C GLN A 261 16.37 7.58 3.20
N ILE A 262 16.09 6.56 2.39
CA ILE A 262 16.48 6.48 0.99
C ILE A 262 15.63 7.47 0.17
N LEU A 263 16.32 8.38 -0.52
CA LEU A 263 15.73 9.27 -1.52
C LEU A 263 15.47 8.54 -2.84
N PRO A 264 14.73 9.15 -3.80
CA PRO A 264 14.49 8.51 -5.09
C PRO A 264 15.78 8.18 -5.83
N VAL A 265 15.85 6.96 -6.35
CA VAL A 265 17.00 6.52 -7.14
C VAL A 265 16.95 7.18 -8.52
N VAL A 266 17.94 8.01 -8.81
CA VAL A 266 18.18 8.58 -10.15
C VAL A 266 19.44 7.94 -10.71
N THR A 267 19.28 7.03 -11.68
CA THR A 267 20.40 6.28 -12.26
C THR A 267 21.44 7.23 -12.85
N LYS A 268 22.69 7.14 -12.37
CA LYS A 268 23.79 8.06 -12.74
C LYS A 268 23.51 9.54 -12.45
N GLY A 269 22.53 9.82 -11.58
CA GLY A 269 22.15 11.18 -11.21
C GLY A 269 23.10 11.79 -10.18
N SER A 270 23.20 13.12 -10.24
CA SER A 270 23.81 13.96 -9.21
C SER A 270 22.91 14.09 -7.98
N ARG A 271 23.46 14.61 -6.88
CA ARG A 271 22.69 14.91 -5.67
C ARG A 271 21.56 15.90 -5.95
N GLU A 272 21.84 16.91 -6.76
CA GLU A 272 20.90 17.94 -7.17
C GLU A 272 19.73 17.33 -7.93
N GLN A 273 20.01 16.36 -8.82
CA GLN A 273 18.98 15.63 -9.56
C GLN A 273 18.13 14.72 -8.65
N MET A 274 18.73 14.05 -7.66
CA MET A 274 17.97 13.28 -6.67
C MET A 274 17.05 14.17 -5.83
N VAL A 275 17.54 15.34 -5.40
CA VAL A 275 16.73 16.33 -4.70
C VAL A 275 15.61 16.83 -5.61
N ALA A 276 15.91 17.23 -6.85
CA ALA A 276 14.89 17.68 -7.80
C ALA A 276 13.82 16.62 -8.11
N ALA A 277 14.19 15.34 -8.07
CA ALA A 277 13.26 14.22 -8.23
C ALA A 277 12.46 13.90 -6.96
N SER A 278 12.79 14.46 -5.80
CA SER A 278 12.09 14.19 -4.54
C SER A 278 10.71 14.83 -4.46
N LEU A 279 9.80 14.20 -3.72
CA LEU A 279 8.42 14.66 -3.54
C LEU A 279 8.29 16.14 -3.09
N PRO A 280 9.14 16.67 -2.17
CA PRO A 280 9.07 18.08 -1.78
C PRO A 280 9.29 19.08 -2.93
N ASN A 281 9.89 18.67 -4.05
CA ASN A 281 10.03 19.48 -5.26
C ASN A 281 8.84 19.36 -6.22
N SER A 282 7.77 18.65 -5.83
CA SER A 282 6.51 18.61 -6.58
C SER A 282 5.57 19.73 -6.12
N THR A 283 4.77 20.27 -7.04
CA THR A 283 3.65 21.17 -6.70
C THR A 283 2.60 20.50 -5.81
N ILE A 284 2.54 19.17 -5.79
CA ILE A 284 1.68 18.38 -4.90
C ILE A 284 2.03 18.65 -3.43
N TRP A 285 3.31 18.89 -3.12
CA TRP A 285 3.79 19.05 -1.75
C TRP A 285 3.23 20.29 -1.06
N ASP A 286 3.00 21.38 -1.80
CA ASP A 286 2.48 22.65 -1.28
C ASP A 286 1.07 22.51 -0.67
N HIS A 287 0.33 21.48 -1.06
CA HIS A 287 -1.00 21.17 -0.58
C HIS A 287 -1.01 20.09 0.51
N CYS A 288 0.17 19.58 0.89
CA CYS A 288 0.30 18.49 1.83
C CYS A 288 0.30 19.00 3.28
N ARG A 289 -0.61 18.46 4.11
CA ARG A 289 -0.58 18.70 5.56
C ARG A 289 0.36 17.70 6.22
N VAL A 290 1.48 18.19 6.74
CA VAL A 290 2.47 17.36 7.43
C VAL A 290 2.07 17.13 8.89
N LEU A 291 2.09 15.87 9.30
CA LEU A 291 1.85 15.40 10.66
C LEU A 291 3.09 14.62 11.13
N TYR A 292 3.39 14.66 12.42
CA TYR A 292 4.63 14.12 12.96
C TYR A 292 4.37 13.05 14.01
N LEU A 293 5.08 11.93 13.92
CA LEU A 293 5.24 10.95 14.98
C LEU A 293 6.65 11.11 15.56
N THR A 294 6.73 11.51 16.83
CA THR A 294 8.00 11.84 17.49
C THR A 294 8.43 10.78 18.50
N ARG A 295 7.47 10.05 19.08
CA ARG A 295 7.73 9.03 20.08
C ARG A 295 8.28 7.74 19.46
N ASN A 296 9.54 7.41 19.76
CA ASN A 296 10.14 6.13 19.37
C ASN A 296 9.65 5.00 20.27
N MET A 297 8.78 4.16 19.72
CA MET A 297 8.14 3.08 20.46
C MET A 297 9.08 1.91 20.77
N ARG A 298 10.13 1.69 19.97
CA ARG A 298 11.12 0.61 20.20
C ARG A 298 11.86 0.80 21.53
N LEU A 299 12.09 2.04 21.94
CA LEU A 299 12.77 2.38 23.20
C LEU A 299 11.85 2.24 24.42
N THR A 300 10.53 2.27 24.23
CA THR A 300 9.53 2.19 25.30
C THR A 300 8.89 0.81 25.47
N ALA A 301 8.96 -0.06 24.45
CA ALA A 301 8.20 -1.31 24.41
C ALA A 301 8.86 -2.50 25.13
N GLN A 302 10.05 -2.34 25.72
CA GLN A 302 10.81 -3.46 26.26
C GLN A 302 11.07 -3.33 27.77
N VAL A 303 10.89 -4.44 28.50
CA VAL A 303 11.38 -4.63 29.87
C VAL A 303 12.88 -4.91 29.78
N ILE A 304 13.66 -3.85 29.61
CA ILE A 304 15.12 -3.91 29.53
C ILE A 304 15.72 -3.37 30.84
N PRO A 305 16.81 -3.94 31.35
CA PRO A 305 17.65 -3.30 32.36
C PRO A 305 17.96 -1.83 32.01
N ASP A 306 18.00 -0.96 33.03
CA ASP A 306 18.14 0.49 32.84
C ASP A 306 19.40 0.88 32.08
N GLN A 307 20.50 0.15 32.25
CA GLN A 307 21.76 0.39 31.55
C GLN A 307 21.64 0.19 30.04
N THR A 308 21.10 -0.95 29.60
CA THR A 308 20.87 -1.22 28.18
C THR A 308 19.85 -0.25 27.58
N ARG A 309 18.86 0.21 28.37
CA ARG A 309 17.93 1.25 27.93
C ARG A 309 18.64 2.58 27.66
N GLN A 310 19.63 2.95 28.50
CA GLN A 310 20.42 4.15 28.28
C GLN A 310 21.28 4.02 27.01
N GLU A 311 21.96 2.89 26.81
CA GLU A 311 22.77 2.64 25.61
C GLU A 311 21.93 2.71 24.31
N LEU A 312 20.72 2.14 24.32
CA LEU A 312 19.79 2.20 23.20
C LEU A 312 19.29 3.63 22.94
N ARG A 313 19.06 4.43 23.99
CA ARG A 313 18.70 5.84 23.85
C ARG A 313 19.84 6.63 23.23
N ASP A 314 21.07 6.45 23.72
CA ASP A 314 22.25 7.13 23.20
C ASP A 314 22.48 6.77 21.72
N PHE A 315 22.31 5.49 21.37
CA PHE A 315 22.40 5.04 19.98
C PHE A 315 21.30 5.65 19.10
N ALA A 316 20.05 5.66 19.57
CA ALA A 316 18.94 6.24 18.82
C ALA A 316 19.11 7.76 18.60
N GLU A 317 19.59 8.49 19.61
CA GLU A 317 19.87 9.93 19.46
C GLU A 317 21.05 10.16 18.50
N TRP A 318 22.10 9.34 18.56
CA TRP A 318 23.23 9.42 17.62
C TRP A 318 22.77 9.20 16.16
N ILE A 319 21.96 8.18 15.88
CA ILE A 319 21.38 7.93 14.54
C ILE A 319 20.50 9.10 14.10
N LYS A 320 19.70 9.66 15.00
CA LYS A 320 18.88 10.83 14.70
C LYS A 320 19.73 12.04 14.32
N LEU A 321 20.79 12.33 15.06
CA LEU A 321 21.73 13.42 14.76
C LEU A 321 22.45 13.21 13.43
N ILE A 322 22.78 11.97 13.07
CA ILE A 322 23.31 11.65 11.73
C ILE A 322 22.28 12.01 10.66
N GLY A 323 21.05 11.54 10.79
CA GLY A 323 19.99 11.80 9.82
C GLY A 323 19.64 13.29 9.69
N GLU A 324 19.81 14.08 10.75
CA GLU A 324 19.62 15.53 10.74
C GLU A 324 20.86 16.31 10.23
N GLY A 325 21.96 15.63 9.89
CA GLY A 325 23.20 16.26 9.45
C GLY A 325 23.88 17.10 10.55
N LYS A 326 23.62 16.79 11.83
CA LYS A 326 24.14 17.53 12.99
C LYS A 326 25.44 16.95 13.57
N ILE A 327 25.82 15.74 13.16
CA ILE A 327 27.12 15.18 13.48
C ILE A 327 28.18 15.88 12.62
N GLN A 328 29.27 16.32 13.24
CA GLN A 328 30.40 16.88 12.52
C GLN A 328 30.97 15.82 11.58
N GLY A 329 30.88 16.08 10.28
CA GLY A 329 31.50 15.26 9.27
C GLY A 329 32.92 15.74 8.95
N SER A 330 33.72 14.83 8.40
CA SER A 330 35.05 15.14 7.86
C SER A 330 35.02 15.06 6.34
N SER A 331 35.90 15.83 5.69
CA SER A 331 36.19 15.67 4.26
C SER A 331 37.65 15.23 4.11
N PHE A 332 37.89 14.18 3.33
CA PHE A 332 39.25 13.75 2.99
C PHE A 332 39.86 14.57 1.84
N SER A 333 39.07 15.43 1.20
CA SER A 333 39.50 16.30 0.10
C SER A 333 39.22 17.77 0.43
N GLU A 334 40.27 18.60 0.45
CA GLU A 334 40.15 20.03 0.71
C GLU A 334 39.12 20.70 -0.21
N GLY A 335 38.26 21.55 0.37
CA GLY A 335 37.26 22.34 -0.36
C GLY A 335 35.97 21.61 -0.75
N ARG A 336 35.77 20.35 -0.34
CA ARG A 336 34.48 19.64 -0.52
C ARG A 336 33.65 19.60 0.76
N GLU A 337 32.32 19.55 0.59
CA GLU A 337 31.39 19.33 1.70
C GLU A 337 31.73 18.05 2.47
N PRO A 338 31.62 18.06 3.82
CA PRO A 338 31.88 16.90 4.64
C PRO A 338 30.91 15.76 4.30
N ASN A 339 31.46 14.65 3.79
CA ASN A 339 30.70 13.49 3.34
C ASN A 339 31.07 12.20 4.09
N TRP A 340 31.85 12.30 5.17
CA TRP A 340 32.23 11.19 6.04
C TRP A 340 31.85 11.50 7.49
N ILE A 341 31.48 10.47 8.23
CA ILE A 341 31.26 10.55 9.68
C ILE A 341 32.16 9.54 10.40
N GLN A 342 32.62 9.90 11.59
CA GLN A 342 33.33 8.96 12.44
C GLN A 342 32.32 8.05 13.14
N ILE A 343 32.38 6.75 12.87
CA ILE A 343 31.60 5.75 13.60
C ILE A 343 32.31 5.45 14.94
N PRO A 344 31.61 5.48 16.08
CA PRO A 344 32.17 5.09 17.38
C PRO A 344 32.80 3.69 17.36
N GLU A 345 33.98 3.52 17.96
CA GLU A 345 34.72 2.25 17.94
C GLU A 345 33.92 1.06 18.46
N ARG A 346 33.04 1.29 19.44
CA ARG A 346 32.16 0.25 20.01
C ARG A 346 31.21 -0.40 19.00
N PHE A 347 30.95 0.24 17.86
CA PHE A 347 30.11 -0.29 16.79
C PHE A 347 30.92 -0.94 15.66
N LEU A 348 32.25 -0.88 15.71
CA LEU A 348 33.12 -1.35 14.64
C LEU A 348 33.59 -2.78 14.92
N ILE A 349 33.50 -3.61 13.88
CA ILE A 349 34.26 -4.86 13.81
C ILE A 349 35.58 -4.52 13.13
N ARG A 350 36.70 -4.81 13.79
CA ARG A 350 38.03 -4.41 13.30
C ARG A 350 38.38 -5.15 12.01
N ASN A 351 38.86 -4.41 11.02
CA ASN A 351 39.30 -4.97 9.74
C ASN A 351 40.53 -5.87 9.94
N GLY A 352 40.57 -6.97 9.20
CA GLY A 352 41.66 -7.94 9.14
C GLY A 352 41.38 -8.99 8.06
N ASP A 353 42.28 -9.97 7.93
CA ASP A 353 42.25 -10.98 6.87
C ASP A 353 40.99 -11.85 6.85
N ARG A 354 40.21 -11.86 7.94
CA ARG A 354 38.95 -12.59 8.11
C ARG A 354 37.76 -11.70 8.48
N SER A 355 37.81 -10.43 8.10
CA SER A 355 36.79 -9.42 8.47
C SER A 355 35.35 -9.86 8.15
N LEU A 356 35.08 -10.43 6.97
CA LEU A 356 33.75 -10.93 6.61
C LEU A 356 33.30 -12.12 7.47
N HIS A 357 34.20 -13.07 7.74
CA HIS A 357 33.89 -14.18 8.64
C HIS A 357 33.63 -13.71 10.07
N MET A 358 34.38 -12.71 10.55
CA MET A 358 34.16 -12.11 11.87
C MET A 358 32.80 -11.40 11.94
N LEU A 359 32.40 -10.71 10.85
CA LEU A 359 31.06 -10.12 10.74
C LEU A 359 29.97 -11.19 10.81
N ILE A 360 30.10 -12.26 10.04
CA ILE A 360 29.16 -13.39 10.05
C ILE A 360 29.08 -14.00 11.45
N GLU A 361 30.19 -14.36 12.08
CA GLU A 361 30.21 -14.98 13.41
C GLU A 361 29.65 -14.05 14.49
N SER A 362 29.94 -12.74 14.40
CA SER A 362 29.41 -11.77 15.36
C SER A 362 27.89 -11.60 15.27
N THR A 363 27.31 -11.79 14.07
CA THR A 363 25.88 -11.63 13.83
C THR A 363 25.14 -12.95 14.02
N TYR A 364 25.70 -14.05 13.51
CA TYR A 364 25.20 -15.41 13.54
C TYR A 364 26.18 -16.33 14.30
N PRO A 365 26.28 -16.22 15.63
CA PRO A 365 27.14 -17.09 16.43
C PRO A 365 26.66 -18.55 16.38
N ASP A 366 27.58 -19.46 16.11
CA ASP A 366 27.29 -20.91 16.00
C ASP A 366 26.28 -21.25 14.88
N PHE A 367 26.38 -20.53 13.75
CA PHE A 367 25.49 -20.71 12.59
C PHE A 367 25.39 -22.16 12.11
N THR A 368 26.50 -22.89 12.06
CA THR A 368 26.57 -24.28 11.58
C THR A 368 25.70 -25.26 12.36
N ASN A 369 25.43 -24.98 13.64
CA ASN A 369 24.56 -25.82 14.48
C ASN A 369 23.13 -25.28 14.60
N LYS A 370 22.92 -23.99 14.30
CA LYS A 370 21.63 -23.30 14.48
C LYS A 370 20.92 -22.92 13.18
N TYR A 371 21.45 -23.29 12.02
CA TYR A 371 20.87 -22.95 10.72
C TYR A 371 19.44 -23.48 10.50
N GLN A 372 18.97 -24.46 11.29
CA GLN A 372 17.60 -24.97 11.25
C GLN A 372 16.66 -24.29 12.25
N ASP A 373 17.20 -23.50 13.18
CA ASP A 373 16.41 -22.79 14.18
C ASP A 373 15.82 -21.51 13.57
N ILE A 374 14.52 -21.57 13.26
CA ILE A 374 13.78 -20.46 12.66
C ILE A 374 13.80 -19.21 13.57
N GLY A 375 13.68 -19.38 14.88
CA GLY A 375 13.66 -18.26 15.83
C GLY A 375 15.02 -17.55 15.86
N TYR A 376 16.09 -18.34 15.89
CA TYR A 376 17.46 -17.83 15.80
C TYR A 376 17.70 -17.03 14.52
N LEU A 377 17.24 -17.50 13.37
CA LEU A 377 17.43 -16.83 12.08
C LEU A 377 16.62 -15.53 11.95
N GLN A 378 15.39 -15.50 12.45
CA GLN A 378 14.48 -14.36 12.29
C GLN A 378 14.94 -13.09 13.00
N GLU A 379 15.77 -13.21 14.03
CA GLU A 379 16.26 -12.08 14.83
C GLU A 379 17.49 -11.39 14.25
N ARG A 380 18.05 -11.91 13.15
CA ARG A 380 19.38 -11.55 12.65
C ARG A 380 19.36 -11.22 11.17
N ALA A 381 20.12 -10.21 10.77
CA ALA A 381 20.34 -9.86 9.38
C ALA A 381 21.67 -9.14 9.21
N ILE A 382 22.36 -9.40 8.09
CA ILE A 382 23.51 -8.61 7.65
C ILE A 382 23.05 -7.75 6.47
N LEU A 383 23.33 -6.45 6.54
CA LEU A 383 23.01 -5.49 5.49
C LEU A 383 24.31 -5.00 4.86
N ALA A 384 24.37 -4.96 3.53
CA ALA A 384 25.49 -4.43 2.78
C ALA A 384 24.99 -3.42 1.73
N PRO A 385 25.81 -2.42 1.35
CA PRO A 385 25.38 -1.33 0.48
C PRO A 385 25.25 -1.74 -0.99
N LYS A 386 25.93 -2.80 -1.44
CA LYS A 386 25.89 -3.29 -2.83
C LYS A 386 25.43 -4.73 -2.90
N HIS A 387 24.81 -5.09 -4.02
CA HIS A 387 24.41 -6.47 -4.29
C HIS A 387 25.59 -7.43 -4.33
N ASP A 388 26.71 -7.04 -4.95
CA ASP A 388 27.92 -7.88 -4.99
C ASP A 388 28.41 -8.27 -3.58
N ASP A 389 28.41 -7.32 -2.63
CA ASP A 389 28.79 -7.58 -1.23
C ASP A 389 27.79 -8.52 -0.53
N VAL A 390 26.48 -8.34 -0.81
CA VAL A 390 25.42 -9.23 -0.30
C VAL A 390 25.60 -10.65 -0.85
N ASP A 391 25.89 -10.78 -2.15
CA ASP A 391 26.08 -12.06 -2.81
C ASP A 391 27.33 -12.78 -2.28
N GLU A 392 28.43 -12.06 -2.06
CA GLU A 392 29.63 -12.63 -1.43
C GLU A 392 29.32 -13.18 -0.04
N ILE A 393 28.69 -12.39 0.84
CA ILE A 393 28.33 -12.81 2.19
C ILE A 393 27.38 -14.02 2.16
N ASN A 394 26.34 -13.97 1.31
CA ASN A 394 25.39 -15.06 1.15
C ASN A 394 26.09 -16.34 0.67
N ASN A 395 27.01 -16.25 -0.28
CA ASN A 395 27.76 -17.40 -0.78
C ASN A 395 28.64 -18.03 0.31
N ILE A 396 29.32 -17.21 1.12
CA ILE A 396 30.10 -17.70 2.27
C ILE A 396 29.16 -18.42 3.25
N MET A 397 28.03 -17.81 3.64
CA MET A 397 27.09 -18.45 4.56
C MET A 397 26.48 -19.74 4.00
N LEU A 398 26.10 -19.76 2.72
CA LEU A 398 25.59 -20.95 2.04
C LEU A 398 26.63 -22.08 2.03
N SER A 399 27.92 -21.76 1.87
CA SER A 399 29.00 -22.76 1.90
C SER A 399 29.20 -23.41 3.29
N MET A 400 28.72 -22.78 4.36
CA MET A 400 28.77 -23.33 5.72
C MET A 400 27.63 -24.32 5.99
N LEU A 401 26.58 -24.35 5.16
CA LEU A 401 25.43 -25.21 5.37
C LEU A 401 25.75 -26.66 4.99
N PRO A 402 25.34 -27.65 5.79
CA PRO A 402 25.45 -29.04 5.40
C PRO A 402 24.38 -29.37 4.35
N GLY A 403 24.78 -30.01 3.25
CA GLY A 403 23.86 -30.48 2.22
C GLY A 403 24.42 -30.43 0.81
N GLU A 404 23.64 -30.92 -0.15
CA GLU A 404 23.99 -30.88 -1.56
C GLU A 404 23.56 -29.52 -2.16
N MET A 405 24.50 -28.83 -2.81
CA MET A 405 24.22 -27.60 -3.54
C MET A 405 23.34 -27.90 -4.76
N ARG A 406 22.28 -27.12 -4.95
CA ARG A 406 21.47 -27.16 -6.17
C ARG A 406 21.51 -25.81 -6.86
N ILE A 407 21.77 -25.85 -8.16
CA ILE A 407 21.81 -24.66 -9.02
C ILE A 407 20.54 -24.61 -9.86
N TYR A 408 19.82 -23.50 -9.77
CA TYR A 408 18.63 -23.22 -10.57
C TYR A 408 18.98 -22.14 -11.60
N ASN A 409 19.12 -22.54 -12.86
CA ASN A 409 19.44 -21.61 -13.94
C ASN A 409 18.18 -20.88 -14.42
N SER A 410 18.29 -19.59 -14.72
CA SER A 410 17.22 -18.83 -15.37
C SER A 410 17.05 -19.27 -16.83
N ALA A 411 15.83 -19.11 -17.35
CA ALA A 411 15.51 -19.29 -18.76
C ALA A 411 15.03 -17.95 -19.32
N ASP A 412 15.95 -17.19 -19.88
CA ASP A 412 15.68 -15.82 -20.31
C ASP A 412 15.14 -15.81 -21.75
N LYS A 413 14.09 -15.02 -21.99
CA LYS A 413 13.53 -14.79 -23.32
C LYS A 413 13.50 -13.30 -23.60
N LEU A 414 13.91 -12.93 -24.81
CA LEU A 414 13.74 -11.57 -25.31
C LEU A 414 12.24 -11.20 -25.28
N CYS A 415 11.92 -10.10 -24.60
CA CYS A 415 10.57 -9.54 -24.64
C CYS A 415 10.29 -9.06 -26.08
N PRO A 416 9.18 -9.47 -26.72
CA PRO A 416 8.79 -8.91 -28.01
C PRO A 416 8.59 -7.40 -27.83
N THR A 417 9.31 -6.60 -28.63
CA THR A 417 9.23 -5.14 -28.67
C THR A 417 7.87 -4.65 -29.12
#